data_AF-A0A4Z1E0N0-F1
#
_entry.id   AF-A0A4Z1E0N0-F1
#
_cell.length_a   1.000
_cell.length_b   1.000
_cell.length_c   1.000
_cell.angle_alpha   90.00
_cell.angle_beta   90.00
_cell.angle_gamma   90.00
#
_symmetry.space_group_name_H-M   'P 1'
#
loop_
_entity.id
_entity.type
_entity.pdbx_description
1 polymer ?
#
loop_
_entity_poly.entity_id
_entity_poly.type
_entity_poly.pdbx_seq_one_letter_code
_entity_poly.pdbx_strand_id
1 'polypeptide(L)'
;MDIPVTDRLLHAHGFATDTPDHLRALTGDDAVAREAAVEHLAGAVIHEGTPWPATGPVAAYVADLVRARATEDAVHEALVDFLAEVEEAIEIAEDDGGEAQQRADLAELGRDLEAELALVHTTKDLDLQFVDEEFADLVLTHAYLGVLAVAPAVREALATASDDA
;
A
#
# COMPACT_ATOMS: atom_id res chain seq x y z
N MET A 1 7.83 11.30 -11.48
CA MET A 1 7.71 10.41 -10.32
C MET A 1 8.00 9.01 -10.82
N ASP A 2 8.87 8.28 -10.14
CA ASP A 2 9.19 6.91 -10.52
C ASP A 2 8.13 5.99 -9.93
N ILE A 3 7.63 5.06 -10.74
CA ILE A 3 6.63 4.08 -10.30
C ILE A 3 7.32 3.06 -9.40
N PRO A 4 6.76 2.77 -8.21
CA PRO A 4 7.37 1.82 -7.29
C PRO A 4 7.46 0.42 -7.91
N VAL A 5 8.54 -0.28 -7.58
CA VAL A 5 8.73 -1.69 -7.95
C VAL A 5 7.98 -2.54 -6.93
N THR A 6 6.92 -3.24 -7.37
CA THR A 6 6.00 -4.00 -6.51
C THR A 6 5.91 -5.49 -6.88
N ASP A 7 6.68 -5.95 -7.87
CA ASP A 7 6.64 -7.31 -8.43
C ASP A 7 6.92 -8.42 -7.40
N ARG A 8 7.62 -8.08 -6.32
CA ARG A 8 7.93 -8.97 -5.19
C ARG A 8 7.15 -8.66 -3.91
N LEU A 9 6.25 -7.68 -3.95
CA LEU A 9 5.39 -7.31 -2.82
C LEU A 9 4.01 -7.95 -2.99
N LEU A 10 3.31 -8.11 -1.87
CA LEU A 10 1.92 -8.58 -1.89
C LEU A 10 0.95 -7.40 -1.82
N HIS A 11 -0.18 -7.59 -2.49
CA HIS A 11 -1.46 -6.92 -2.26
C HIS A 11 -2.51 -8.01 -1.91
N ALA A 12 -3.77 -7.67 -1.68
CA ALA A 12 -4.80 -8.62 -1.22
C ALA A 12 -5.02 -9.86 -2.10
N HIS A 13 -4.69 -9.80 -3.39
CA HIS A 13 -4.89 -10.89 -4.34
C HIS A 13 -3.60 -11.64 -4.72
N GLY A 14 -2.50 -11.47 -3.97
CA GLY A 14 -1.20 -12.11 -4.23
C GLY A 14 -0.10 -11.11 -4.60
N PHE A 15 0.86 -11.52 -5.44
CA PHE A 15 1.94 -10.64 -5.88
C PHE A 15 1.39 -9.46 -6.70
N ALA A 16 1.77 -8.24 -6.28
CA ALA A 16 1.36 -6.96 -6.85
C ALA A 16 2.07 -6.64 -8.18
N THR A 17 2.10 -7.60 -9.11
CA THR A 17 2.80 -7.50 -10.41
C THR A 17 2.09 -6.61 -11.42
N ASP A 18 0.79 -6.40 -11.25
CA ASP A 18 -0.11 -5.56 -12.05
C ASP A 18 -0.19 -4.11 -11.54
N THR A 19 0.03 -3.89 -10.24
CA THR A 19 0.00 -2.57 -9.60
C THR A 19 0.76 -1.48 -10.38
N PRO A 20 1.97 -1.69 -10.93
CA PRO A 20 2.68 -0.65 -11.67
C PRO A 20 1.92 -0.17 -12.91
N ASP A 21 1.16 -1.03 -13.59
CA ASP A 21 0.35 -0.65 -14.75
C ASP A 21 -0.87 0.18 -14.33
N HIS A 22 -1.52 -0.18 -13.21
CA HIS A 22 -2.58 0.65 -12.62
C HIS A 22 -2.05 2.04 -12.23
N LEU A 23 -0.86 2.13 -11.63
CA LEU A 23 -0.25 3.42 -11.27
C LEU A 23 0.10 4.29 -12.49
N ARG A 24 0.46 3.69 -13.63
CA ARG A 24 0.62 4.42 -14.91
C ARG A 24 -0.71 4.99 -15.37
N ALA A 25 -1.76 4.17 -15.29
CA ALA A 25 -3.08 4.52 -15.80
C ALA A 25 -3.68 5.75 -15.11
N LEU A 26 -3.40 5.99 -13.81
CA LEU A 26 -3.88 7.16 -13.04
C LEU A 26 -3.64 8.52 -13.73
N THR A 27 -2.55 8.65 -14.50
CA THR A 27 -2.18 9.89 -15.21
C THR A 27 -2.35 9.79 -16.73
N GLY A 28 -2.89 8.68 -17.23
CA GLY A 28 -3.10 8.42 -18.65
C GLY A 28 -4.41 8.99 -19.18
N ASP A 29 -4.60 8.93 -20.50
CA ASP A 29 -5.77 9.50 -21.17
C ASP A 29 -7.01 8.58 -21.18
N ASP A 30 -6.84 7.29 -20.88
CA ASP A 30 -7.93 6.29 -20.89
C ASP A 30 -8.74 6.34 -19.57
N ALA A 31 -9.97 6.85 -19.65
CA ALA A 31 -10.86 6.97 -18.51
C ALA A 31 -11.22 5.62 -17.87
N VAL A 32 -11.38 4.55 -18.66
CA VAL A 32 -11.72 3.22 -18.13
C VAL A 32 -10.52 2.65 -17.37
N ALA A 33 -9.31 2.88 -17.87
CA ALA A 33 -8.09 2.47 -17.18
C ALA A 33 -7.86 3.25 -15.87
N ARG A 34 -8.22 4.55 -15.83
CA ARG A 34 -8.17 5.36 -14.61
C ARG A 34 -9.14 4.85 -13.54
N GLU A 35 -10.38 4.58 -13.93
CA GLU A 35 -11.40 4.01 -13.02
C GLU A 35 -10.92 2.68 -12.44
N ALA A 36 -10.46 1.76 -13.29
CA ALA A 36 -9.91 0.48 -12.83
C ALA A 36 -8.66 0.65 -11.94
N ALA A 37 -7.84 1.68 -12.16
CA ALA A 37 -6.70 1.97 -11.30
C ALA A 37 -7.12 2.49 -9.92
N VAL A 38 -8.15 3.34 -9.84
CA VAL A 38 -8.72 3.77 -8.57
C VAL A 38 -9.34 2.59 -7.82
N GLU A 39 -10.12 1.75 -8.50
CA GLU A 39 -10.69 0.52 -7.92
C GLU A 39 -9.59 -0.42 -7.40
N HIS A 40 -8.46 -0.54 -8.09
CA HIS A 40 -7.33 -1.35 -7.65
C HIS A 40 -6.70 -0.86 -6.35
N LEU A 41 -6.65 0.47 -6.13
CA LEU A 41 -6.12 1.04 -4.90
C LEU A 41 -6.93 0.58 -3.67
N ALA A 42 -8.25 0.71 -3.71
CA ALA A 42 -9.16 0.34 -2.61
C ALA A 42 -9.54 -1.15 -2.58
N GLY A 43 -9.40 -1.84 -3.71
CA GLY A 43 -9.79 -3.24 -3.87
C GLY A 43 -8.64 -4.22 -3.68
N ALA A 44 -7.38 -3.78 -3.80
CA ALA A 44 -6.23 -4.67 -3.69
C ALA A 44 -5.11 -4.10 -2.82
N VAL A 45 -4.73 -2.84 -3.03
CA VAL A 45 -3.56 -2.24 -2.36
C VAL A 45 -3.82 -1.97 -0.88
N ILE A 46 -4.94 -1.35 -0.53
CA ILE A 46 -5.48 -1.33 0.83
C ILE A 46 -6.87 -1.96 0.73
N HIS A 47 -7.05 -3.14 1.30
CA HIS A 47 -8.28 -3.93 1.09
C HIS A 47 -9.12 -3.86 2.36
N GLU A 48 -10.28 -3.22 2.28
CA GLU A 48 -11.19 -3.02 3.43
C GLU A 48 -10.45 -2.38 4.63
N GLY A 49 -9.66 -1.34 4.37
CA GLY A 49 -8.84 -0.65 5.38
C GLY A 49 -7.60 -1.40 5.86
N THR A 50 -7.36 -2.64 5.41
CA THR A 50 -6.18 -3.43 5.81
C THR A 50 -5.01 -3.19 4.84
N PRO A 51 -3.85 -2.71 5.30
CA PRO A 51 -2.68 -2.53 4.46
C PRO A 51 -2.03 -3.87 4.12
N TRP A 52 -1.36 -3.88 2.98
CA TRP A 52 -0.53 -4.96 2.46
C TRP A 52 0.90 -4.47 2.21
N PRO A 53 1.89 -5.36 2.02
CA PRO A 53 3.28 -4.95 1.77
C PRO A 53 3.45 -3.93 0.63
N ALA A 54 2.58 -3.93 -0.38
CA ALA A 54 2.58 -2.94 -1.45
C ALA A 54 2.03 -1.55 -1.04
N THR A 55 1.24 -1.43 0.03
CA THR A 55 0.53 -0.19 0.40
C THR A 55 1.48 0.97 0.65
N GLY A 56 2.53 0.79 1.46
CA GLY A 56 3.47 1.87 1.79
C GLY A 56 4.09 2.53 0.54
N PRO A 57 4.80 1.77 -0.33
CA PRO A 57 5.36 2.30 -1.58
C PRO A 57 4.33 2.94 -2.51
N VAL A 58 3.13 2.36 -2.62
CA VAL A 58 2.04 2.92 -3.43
C VAL A 58 1.53 4.23 -2.84
N ALA A 59 1.31 4.29 -1.53
CA ALA A 59 0.87 5.49 -0.83
C ALA A 59 1.88 6.64 -0.97
N ALA A 60 3.18 6.36 -0.92
CA ALA A 60 4.21 7.37 -1.19
C ALA A 60 4.08 7.98 -2.59
N TYR A 61 3.88 7.12 -3.61
CA TYR A 61 3.69 7.57 -4.99
C TYR A 61 2.39 8.36 -5.17
N VAL A 62 1.29 7.90 -4.56
CA VAL A 62 0.00 8.61 -4.61
C VAL A 62 0.07 9.95 -3.88
N ALA A 63 0.77 10.04 -2.75
CA ALA A 63 1.03 11.30 -2.05
C ALA A 63 1.75 12.31 -2.94
N ASP A 64 2.72 11.87 -3.74
CA ASP A 64 3.38 12.73 -4.73
C ASP A 64 2.41 13.21 -5.83
N LEU A 65 1.52 12.33 -6.34
CA LEU A 65 0.51 12.70 -7.32
C LEU A 65 -0.47 13.75 -6.79
N VAL A 66 -0.93 13.58 -5.55
CA VAL A 66 -1.84 14.50 -4.87
C VAL A 66 -1.17 15.86 -4.70
N ARG A 67 0.04 15.92 -4.13
CA ARG A 67 0.78 17.20 -3.95
C ARG A 67 1.08 17.91 -5.27
N ALA A 68 1.34 17.14 -6.33
CA ALA A 68 1.63 17.70 -7.65
C ALA A 68 0.38 18.09 -8.45
N ARG A 69 -0.84 17.78 -7.95
CA ARG A 69 -2.10 17.92 -8.71
C ARG A 69 -1.99 17.30 -10.11
N ALA A 70 -1.43 16.10 -10.18
CA ALA A 70 -1.04 15.46 -11.43
C ALA A 70 -2.16 14.69 -12.16
N THR A 71 -3.38 14.70 -11.62
CA THR A 71 -4.54 13.96 -12.12
C THR A 71 -5.74 14.90 -12.30
N GLU A 72 -6.74 14.46 -13.08
CA GLU A 72 -8.03 15.17 -13.16
C GLU A 72 -8.77 15.15 -11.82
N ASP A 73 -9.69 16.12 -11.62
CA ASP A 73 -10.33 16.37 -10.32
C ASP A 73 -10.97 15.11 -9.70
N ALA A 74 -11.75 14.35 -10.48
CA ALA A 74 -12.41 13.14 -9.98
C ALA A 74 -11.42 12.05 -9.53
N VAL A 75 -10.31 11.89 -10.27
CA VAL A 75 -9.25 10.95 -9.87
C VAL A 75 -8.51 11.50 -8.66
N HIS A 76 -8.24 12.81 -8.62
CA HIS A 76 -7.58 13.44 -7.49
C HIS A 76 -8.36 13.24 -6.18
N GLU A 77 -9.68 13.46 -6.19
CA GLU A 77 -10.55 13.20 -5.04
C GLU A 77 -10.43 11.74 -4.57
N ALA A 78 -10.47 10.78 -5.49
CA ALA A 78 -10.32 9.36 -5.14
C ALA A 78 -8.91 9.02 -4.60
N LEU A 79 -7.87 9.70 -5.06
CA LEU A 79 -6.51 9.55 -4.50
C LEU A 79 -6.42 10.11 -3.07
N VAL A 80 -7.13 11.20 -2.78
CA VAL A 80 -7.24 11.74 -1.41
C VAL A 80 -7.98 10.77 -0.50
N ASP A 81 -9.09 10.18 -0.97
CA ASP A 81 -9.84 9.17 -0.22
C ASP A 81 -8.96 7.93 0.10
N PHE A 82 -8.21 7.43 -0.89
CA PHE A 82 -7.25 6.35 -0.67
C PHE A 82 -6.18 6.71 0.39
N LEU A 83 -5.63 7.94 0.34
CA LEU A 83 -4.66 8.38 1.35
C LEU A 83 -5.28 8.53 2.74
N ALA A 84 -6.56 8.86 2.84
CA ALA A 84 -7.27 8.90 4.11
C ALA A 84 -7.39 7.50 4.72
N GLU A 85 -7.72 6.46 3.94
CA GLU A 85 -7.70 5.07 4.44
C GLU A 85 -6.30 4.63 4.89
N VAL A 86 -5.25 5.06 4.17
CA VAL A 86 -3.87 4.79 4.59
C VAL A 86 -3.53 5.50 5.91
N GLU A 87 -4.03 6.73 6.11
CA GLU A 87 -3.87 7.44 7.39
C GLU A 87 -4.57 6.72 8.54
N GLU A 88 -5.77 6.19 8.34
CA GLU A 88 -6.45 5.36 9.35
C GLU A 88 -5.60 4.13 9.73
N ALA A 89 -4.99 3.46 8.74
CA ALA A 89 -4.08 2.34 8.99
C ALA A 89 -2.80 2.77 9.74
N ILE A 90 -2.28 3.98 9.48
CA ILE A 90 -1.16 4.57 10.22
C ILE A 90 -1.56 4.81 11.68
N GLU A 91 -2.72 5.42 11.93
CA GLU A 91 -3.24 5.69 13.27
C GLU A 91 -3.41 4.39 14.08
N ILE A 92 -3.97 3.35 13.46
CA ILE A 92 -4.08 2.01 14.07
C ILE A 92 -2.71 1.50 14.52
N ALA A 93 -1.69 1.61 13.66
CA ALA A 93 -0.35 1.14 13.99
C ALA A 93 0.32 1.99 15.07
N GLU A 94 0.12 3.32 15.06
CA GLU A 94 0.63 4.24 16.09
C GLU A 94 -0.01 3.98 17.46
N ASP A 95 -1.31 3.72 17.50
CA ASP A 95 -2.05 3.34 18.72
C ASP A 95 -1.58 1.99 19.28
N ASP A 96 -1.11 1.10 18.42
CA ASP A 96 -0.46 -0.17 18.78
C ASP A 96 1.04 0.00 19.13
N GLY A 97 1.51 1.22 19.39
CA GLY A 97 2.90 1.48 19.80
C GLY A 97 3.88 1.75 18.64
N GLY A 98 3.37 1.87 17.42
CA GLY A 98 4.08 2.36 16.25
C GLY A 98 5.24 1.49 15.81
N GLU A 99 6.21 2.10 15.15
CA GLU A 99 7.36 1.39 14.54
C GLU A 99 8.13 0.53 15.56
N ALA A 100 8.24 0.99 16.81
CA ALA A 100 8.96 0.26 17.84
C ALA A 100 8.29 -1.07 18.20
N GLN A 101 6.96 -1.09 18.32
CA GLN A 101 6.21 -2.30 18.60
C GLN A 101 6.25 -3.26 17.40
N GLN A 102 5.95 -2.76 16.20
CA GLN A 102 5.96 -3.59 14.99
C GLN A 102 7.35 -4.24 14.74
N ARG A 103 8.45 -3.53 15.03
CA ARG A 103 9.80 -4.11 14.97
C ARG A 103 10.06 -5.17 16.04
N ALA A 104 9.49 -5.01 17.24
CA ALA A 104 9.59 -6.00 18.30
C ALA A 104 8.84 -7.28 17.89
N ASP A 105 7.65 -7.15 17.32
CA ASP A 105 6.82 -8.28 16.86
C ASP A 105 7.53 -9.05 15.73
N LEU A 106 8.13 -8.35 14.75
CA LEU A 106 8.97 -9.01 13.72
C LEU A 106 10.15 -9.78 14.33
N ALA A 107 10.79 -9.21 15.36
CA ALA A 107 11.92 -9.85 16.02
C ALA A 107 11.48 -11.09 16.81
N GLU A 108 10.25 -11.11 17.36
CA GLU A 108 9.65 -12.26 18.03
C GLU A 108 9.27 -13.36 17.03
N LEU A 109 8.65 -13.01 15.89
CA LEU A 109 8.36 -13.94 14.81
C LEU A 109 9.64 -14.62 14.29
N GLY A 110 10.75 -13.88 14.21
CA GLY A 110 12.06 -14.43 13.84
C GLY A 110 12.12 -14.95 12.40
N ARG A 111 11.23 -14.48 11.53
CA ARG A 111 11.11 -14.85 10.11
C ARG A 111 11.50 -13.68 9.21
N ASP A 112 11.96 -14.01 8.01
CA ASP A 112 12.34 -13.03 6.98
C ASP A 112 11.30 -13.06 5.85
N LEU A 113 10.47 -12.02 5.78
CA LEU A 113 9.42 -11.94 4.76
C LEU A 113 9.99 -11.97 3.34
N GLU A 114 11.13 -11.34 3.08
CA GLU A 114 11.73 -11.33 1.75
C GLU A 114 12.14 -12.75 1.33
N ALA A 115 12.73 -13.51 2.26
CA ALA A 115 13.11 -14.90 2.02
C ALA A 115 11.89 -15.80 1.80
N GLU A 116 10.84 -15.65 2.61
CA GLU A 116 9.59 -16.40 2.49
C GLU A 116 8.89 -16.10 1.15
N LEU A 117 8.75 -14.82 0.79
CA LEU A 117 8.18 -14.41 -0.49
C LEU A 117 9.02 -14.89 -1.68
N ALA A 118 10.35 -14.90 -1.57
CA ALA A 118 11.22 -15.43 -2.62
C ALA A 118 11.01 -16.93 -2.85
N LEU A 119 10.81 -17.70 -1.78
CA LEU A 119 10.50 -19.13 -1.85
C LEU A 119 9.15 -19.35 -2.52
N VAL A 120 8.13 -18.66 -2.05
CA VAL A 120 6.75 -18.71 -2.57
C VAL A 120 6.69 -18.29 -4.05
N HIS A 121 7.41 -17.24 -4.44
CA HIS A 121 7.52 -16.80 -5.82
C HIS A 121 8.12 -17.88 -6.73
N THR A 122 9.08 -18.64 -6.21
CA THR A 122 9.77 -19.71 -6.96
C THR A 122 8.89 -20.95 -7.10
N THR A 123 8.11 -21.29 -6.07
CA THR A 123 7.24 -22.48 -6.08
C THR A 123 5.93 -22.24 -6.84
N LYS A 124 5.56 -20.98 -7.09
CA LYS A 124 4.25 -20.56 -7.66
C LYS A 124 3.06 -21.03 -6.84
N ASP A 125 3.28 -21.29 -5.56
CA ASP A 125 2.29 -21.81 -4.62
C ASP A 125 1.81 -20.66 -3.73
N LEU A 126 1.18 -19.65 -4.35
CA LEU A 126 0.46 -18.61 -3.63
C LEU A 126 -0.99 -19.04 -3.53
N ASP A 127 -1.24 -19.89 -2.54
CA ASP A 127 -2.57 -19.99 -2.00
C ASP A 127 -2.53 -19.42 -0.59
N LEU A 128 -2.68 -18.09 -0.48
CA LEU A 128 -2.70 -17.34 0.79
C LEU A 128 -3.74 -17.91 1.78
N GLN A 129 -4.67 -18.74 1.29
CA GLN A 129 -5.66 -19.48 2.06
C GLN A 129 -5.04 -20.62 2.91
N PHE A 130 -3.78 -20.98 2.67
CA PHE A 130 -3.06 -22.10 3.32
C PHE A 130 -1.78 -21.68 4.04
N VAL A 131 -1.52 -20.39 4.16
CA VAL A 131 -0.40 -19.89 4.98
C VAL A 131 -0.75 -20.04 6.46
N ASP A 132 0.27 -20.33 7.28
CA ASP A 132 0.10 -20.37 8.73
C ASP A 132 -0.14 -18.95 9.30
N GLU A 133 -0.71 -18.91 10.50
CA GLU A 133 -1.03 -17.67 11.22
C GLU A 133 0.20 -16.76 11.38
N GLU A 134 1.37 -17.34 11.68
CA GLU A 134 2.62 -16.59 11.80
C GLU A 134 3.05 -15.91 10.49
N PHE A 135 2.76 -16.50 9.32
CA PHE A 135 3.04 -15.86 8.04
C PHE A 135 2.06 -14.72 7.75
N ALA A 136 0.78 -14.88 8.12
CA ALA A 136 -0.19 -13.80 8.01
C ALA A 136 0.22 -12.60 8.89
N ASP A 137 0.62 -12.87 10.13
CA ASP A 137 1.14 -11.86 11.05
C ASP A 137 2.41 -11.21 10.49
N LEU A 138 3.35 -12.00 9.96
CA LEU A 138 4.56 -11.49 9.31
C LEU A 138 4.25 -10.51 8.17
N VAL A 139 3.30 -10.86 7.29
CA VAL A 139 2.86 -10.01 6.18
C VAL A 139 2.24 -8.72 6.71
N LEU A 140 1.35 -8.82 7.69
CA LEU A 140 0.62 -7.69 8.25
C LEU A 140 1.55 -6.72 9.00
N THR A 141 2.44 -7.21 9.85
CA THR A 141 3.44 -6.40 10.56
C THR A 141 4.35 -5.66 9.58
N HIS A 142 4.77 -6.32 8.49
CA HIS A 142 5.53 -5.66 7.42
C HIS A 142 4.72 -4.58 6.70
N ALA A 143 3.43 -4.81 6.44
CA ALA A 143 2.55 -3.83 5.82
C ALA A 143 2.40 -2.57 6.69
N TYR A 144 2.20 -2.74 8.00
CA TYR A 144 2.10 -1.63 8.95
C TYR A 144 3.41 -0.83 9.06
N LEU A 145 4.57 -1.50 9.09
CA LEU A 145 5.85 -0.81 8.98
C LEU A 145 5.99 -0.01 7.68
N GLY A 146 5.46 -0.54 6.58
CA GLY A 146 5.44 0.13 5.28
C GLY A 146 4.65 1.44 5.30
N VAL A 147 3.44 1.44 5.88
CA VAL A 147 2.61 2.66 5.96
C VAL A 147 3.16 3.66 6.99
N LEU A 148 3.66 3.19 8.15
CA LEU A 148 4.32 4.04 9.15
C LEU A 148 5.51 4.80 8.55
N ALA A 149 6.30 4.14 7.69
CA ALA A 149 7.47 4.76 7.05
C ALA A 149 7.11 5.93 6.12
N VAL A 150 5.88 5.96 5.59
CA VAL A 150 5.41 7.00 4.65
C VAL A 150 4.44 8.00 5.28
N ALA A 151 4.13 7.85 6.57
CA ALA A 151 3.18 8.72 7.28
C ALA A 151 3.44 10.22 7.10
N PRO A 152 4.69 10.75 7.17
CA PRO A 152 4.91 12.17 6.93
C PRO A 152 4.48 12.64 5.53
N ALA A 153 4.70 11.82 4.50
CA ALA A 153 4.36 12.17 3.13
C ALA A 153 2.85 12.14 2.89
N VAL A 154 2.15 11.14 3.47
CA VAL A 154 0.69 11.00 3.43
C VAL A 154 0.02 12.20 4.10
N ARG A 155 0.43 12.53 5.33
CA ARG A 155 -0.12 13.66 6.10
C ARG A 155 0.10 14.99 5.40
N GLU A 156 1.26 15.20 4.78
CA GLU A 156 1.55 16.42 4.00
C GLU A 156 0.64 16.52 2.75
N ALA A 157 0.40 15.41 2.07
CA ALA A 157 -0.49 15.38 0.91
C ALA A 157 -1.95 15.68 1.29
N LEU A 158 -2.46 15.08 2.37
CA LEU A 158 -3.80 15.32 2.89
C LEU A 158 -4.00 16.78 3.36
N ALA A 159 -3.00 17.35 4.04
CA ALA A 159 -3.03 18.76 4.43
C ALA A 159 -3.08 19.69 3.21
N THR A 160 -2.27 19.40 2.19
CA THR A 160 -2.25 20.17 0.92
C THR A 160 -3.61 20.12 0.21
N ALA A 161 -4.23 18.94 0.15
CA ALA A 161 -5.54 18.78 -0.48
C ALA A 161 -6.66 19.54 0.27
N SER A 162 -6.55 19.66 1.59
CA SER A 162 -7.52 20.37 2.44
C SER A 162 -7.44 21.89 2.29
N ASP A 163 -6.26 22.44 2.03
CA ASP A 163 -6.05 23.89 1.84
C ASP A 163 -6.61 24.41 0.49
N ASP A 164 -6.82 23.51 -0.47
CA ASP A 164 -7.33 23.82 -1.81
C ASP A 164 -8.87 23.77 -1.93
N ALA A 165 -9.59 23.30 -0.90
CA ALA A 165 -11.05 23.12 -0.86
C ALA A 165 -11.81 24.35 -0.33
#